data_AF-A0A352F152-F1
#
_entry.id   AF-A0A352F152-F1
#
_cell.length_a   1.000
_cell.length_b   1.000
_cell.length_c   1.000
_cell.angle_alpha   90.00
_cell.angle_beta   90.00
_cell.angle_gamma   90.00
#
_symmetry.space_group_name_H-M   'P 1'
#
loop_
_entity.id
_entity.type
_entity.pdbx_description
1 polymer ?
#
loop_
_entity_poly.entity_id
_entity_poly.type
_entity_poly.pdbx_seq_one_letter_code
_entity_poly.pdbx_strand_id
1 'polypeptide(L)'
;MPLSEKVRIEIFIPDPSDVAYRDLLKELATELSYAFGGCTQVPASGQYRSLDGAIFTDKITILFSDASLLWDRDRLAIAQYVG
;
A
#
# COMPACT_ATOMS: atom_id res chain seq x y z
N MET A 1 -6.73 16.50 22.08
CA MET A 1 -5.90 15.36 21.64
C MET A 1 -4.88 15.92 20.64
N PRO A 2 -3.58 15.83 20.90
CA PRO A 2 -2.59 16.23 19.91
C PRO A 2 -2.70 15.29 18.71
N LEU A 3 -2.67 15.83 17.50
CA LEU A 3 -2.55 15.04 16.27
C LEU A 3 -1.18 14.35 16.35
N SER A 4 -1.16 13.04 16.64
CA SER A 4 0.10 12.30 16.55
C SER A 4 0.50 12.27 15.07
N GLU A 5 1.78 12.49 14.81
CA GLU A 5 2.33 12.20 13.48
C GLU A 5 2.00 10.75 13.14
N LYS A 6 1.44 10.53 11.95
CA LYS A 6 1.08 9.22 11.44
C LYS A 6 1.56 9.13 10.00
N VAL A 7 2.46 8.19 9.75
CA VAL A 7 2.85 7.83 8.39
C VAL A 7 1.85 6.79 7.90
N ARG A 8 1.21 7.06 6.76
CA ARG A 8 0.32 6.09 6.13
C ARG A 8 1.02 5.41 4.97
N ILE A 9 0.91 4.09 4.93
CA ILE A 9 1.32 3.27 3.80
C ILE A 9 0.07 2.97 2.97
N GLU A 10 0.13 3.30 1.69
CA GLU A 10 -0.91 2.99 0.71
C GLU A 10 -0.28 2.19 -0.42
N ILE A 11 -0.82 0.99 -0.67
CA ILE A 11 -0.36 0.11 -1.75
C ILE A 11 -1.51 -0.11 -2.72
N PHE A 12 -1.29 0.25 -3.98
CA PHE A 12 -2.24 0.08 -5.07
C PHE A 12 -1.89 -1.20 -5.84
N ILE A 13 -2.74 -2.21 -5.75
CA ILE A 13 -2.49 -3.51 -6.36
C ILE A 13 -3.55 -3.74 -7.44
N PRO A 14 -3.17 -4.06 -8.69
CA PRO A 14 -4.12 -4.53 -9.69
C PRO A 14 -4.90 -5.75 -9.19
N ASP A 15 -6.21 -5.81 -9.46
CA ASP A 15 -7.08 -6.93 -9.08
C ASP A 15 -7.59 -7.67 -10.33
N PRO A 16 -6.69 -8.31 -11.11
CA PRO A 16 -7.12 -9.20 -12.17
C PRO A 16 -7.83 -10.41 -11.54
N SER A 17 -8.70 -11.08 -12.31
CA SER A 17 -9.40 -12.30 -11.87
C SER A 17 -8.46 -13.53 -11.82
N ASP A 18 -7.27 -13.37 -11.25
CA ASP A 18 -6.21 -14.36 -11.14
C ASP A 18 -6.07 -14.81 -9.66
N VAL A 19 -5.89 -16.12 -9.46
CA VAL A 19 -5.67 -16.71 -8.12
C VAL A 19 -4.38 -16.17 -7.49
N ALA A 20 -3.31 -16.03 -8.27
CA ALA A 20 -2.01 -15.59 -7.76
C ALA A 20 -2.08 -14.18 -7.15
N TYR A 21 -2.88 -13.30 -7.76
CA TYR A 21 -3.11 -11.94 -7.24
C TYR A 21 -3.90 -11.94 -5.94
N ARG A 22 -4.90 -12.81 -5.81
CA ARG A 22 -5.65 -12.96 -4.55
C ARG A 22 -4.77 -13.47 -3.42
N ASP A 23 -3.90 -14.43 -3.71
CA ASP A 23 -2.96 -14.95 -2.72
C ASP A 23 -1.93 -13.89 -2.30
N LEU A 24 -1.39 -13.13 -3.26
CA LEU A 24 -0.50 -12.00 -2.97
C LEU A 24 -1.19 -10.93 -2.10
N LEU A 25 -2.43 -10.56 -2.44
CA LEU A 25 -3.21 -9.59 -1.69
C LEU A 25 -3.40 -10.03 -0.23
N LYS A 26 -3.72 -11.31 -0.03
CA LYS A 26 -3.90 -11.92 1.29
C LYS A 26 -2.59 -11.91 2.08
N GLU A 27 -1.48 -12.27 1.46
CA GLU A 27 -0.17 -12.30 2.11
C GLU A 27 0.25 -10.89 2.54
N LEU A 28 0.16 -9.91 1.63
CA LEU A 28 0.50 -8.51 1.94
C LEU A 28 -0.38 -7.93 3.06
N ALA A 29 -1.68 -8.22 3.04
CA ALA A 29 -2.56 -7.77 4.12
C ALA A 29 -2.21 -8.40 5.47
N THR A 30 -1.77 -9.67 5.46
CA THR A 30 -1.30 -10.38 6.66
C THR A 30 -0.03 -9.73 7.20
N GLU A 31 0.96 -9.53 6.33
CA GLU A 31 2.24 -8.92 6.69
C GLU A 31 2.08 -7.48 7.20
N LEU A 32 1.28 -6.65 6.52
CA LEU A 32 0.97 -5.30 7.00
C LEU A 32 0.27 -5.30 8.36
N SER A 33 -0.63 -6.27 8.59
CA SER A 33 -1.31 -6.40 9.88
C SER A 33 -0.36 -6.77 11.00
N TYR A 34 0.59 -7.68 10.76
CA TYR A 34 1.62 -8.04 11.74
C TYR A 34 2.63 -6.91 11.96
N ALA A 35 3.08 -6.24 10.90
CA ALA A 35 4.08 -5.20 10.97
C ALA A 35 3.57 -3.91 11.65
N PHE A 36 2.32 -3.54 11.40
CA PHE A 36 1.79 -2.22 11.77
C PHE A 36 0.52 -2.26 12.63
N GLY A 37 0.09 -3.44 13.06
CA GLY A 37 -1.07 -3.60 13.95
C GLY A 37 -2.43 -3.51 13.24
N GLY A 38 -2.45 -3.54 11.91
CA GLY A 38 -3.67 -3.66 11.12
C GLY A 38 -3.49 -3.32 9.64
N CYS A 39 -4.40 -3.82 8.82
CA CYS A 39 -4.50 -3.50 7.40
C CYS A 39 -5.96 -3.36 6.99
N THR A 40 -6.30 -2.28 6.28
CA THR A 40 -7.61 -2.11 5.65
C THR A 40 -7.49 -2.38 4.15
N GLN A 41 -8.42 -3.13 3.58
CA GLN A 41 -8.49 -3.40 2.15
C GLN A 41 -9.71 -2.71 1.56
N VAL A 42 -9.55 -1.96 0.48
CA VAL A 42 -10.64 -1.26 -0.20
C VAL A 42 -10.61 -1.55 -1.70
N PRO A 43 -11.67 -2.14 -2.27
CA PRO A 43 -11.78 -2.27 -3.72
C PRO A 43 -12.02 -0.90 -4.36
N ALA A 44 -11.33 -0.63 -5.46
CA ALA A 44 -11.42 0.62 -6.20
C ALA A 44 -11.23 0.40 -7.72
N SER A 45 -11.42 1.47 -8.49
CA SER A 45 -11.11 1.50 -9.92
C SER A 45 -9.92 2.43 -10.14
N GLY A 46 -8.85 1.90 -10.74
CA GLY A 46 -7.67 2.65 -11.15
C GLY A 46 -7.77 3.10 -12.59
N GLN A 47 -7.05 4.17 -12.92
CA GLN A 47 -6.79 4.58 -14.31
C GLN A 47 -5.29 4.53 -14.58
N TYR A 48 -4.89 3.73 -15.56
CA TYR A 48 -3.50 3.55 -15.92
C TYR A 48 -3.26 4.04 -17.35
N ARG A 49 -2.19 4.81 -17.53
CA ARG A 49 -1.74 5.25 -18.84
C ARG A 49 -0.67 4.29 -19.34
N SER A 50 -0.93 3.62 -20.46
CA SER A 50 0.05 2.79 -21.15
C SER A 50 1.14 3.63 -21.83
N LEU A 51 2.20 2.96 -22.30
CA LEU A 51 3.31 3.60 -23.00
C LEU A 51 2.89 4.27 -24.32
N ASP A 52 1.88 3.74 -25.02
CA ASP A 52 1.29 4.33 -26.22
C ASP A 52 0.27 5.47 -25.92
N GLY A 53 0.04 5.74 -24.63
CA GLY A 53 -0.76 6.87 -24.17
C GLY A 53 -2.25 6.59 -24.00
N ALA A 54 -2.71 5.36 -24.23
CA ALA A 54 -4.09 4.97 -23.93
C ALA A 54 -4.34 4.94 -22.41
N ILE A 55 -5.56 5.31 -22.00
CA ILE A 55 -5.99 5.24 -20.60
C ILE A 55 -6.89 4.02 -20.44
N PHE A 56 -6.48 3.11 -19.56
CA PHE A 56 -7.23 1.92 -19.20
C PHE A 56 -7.81 2.07 -17.80
N THR A 57 -9.09 1.76 -17.67
CA THR A 57 -9.72 1.58 -16.36
C THR A 57 -9.50 0.13 -15.94
N ASP A 58 -8.96 -0.07 -14.75
CA ASP A 58 -8.73 -1.41 -14.21
C ASP A 58 -9.27 -1.51 -12.78
N LYS A 59 -9.60 -2.73 -12.35
CA LYS A 59 -9.93 -3.00 -10.96
C LYS A 59 -8.65 -3.03 -10.15
N ILE A 60 -8.67 -2.37 -9.02
CA ILE A 60 -7.55 -2.33 -8.09
C ILE A 60 -8.05 -2.59 -6.68
N THR A 61 -7.19 -3.11 -5.83
CA THR A 61 -7.39 -3.09 -4.39
C THR A 61 -6.35 -2.19 -3.75
N ILE A 62 -6.79 -1.31 -2.86
CA ILE A 62 -5.93 -0.43 -2.09
C ILE A 62 -5.78 -1.04 -0.69
N LEU A 63 -4.54 -1.28 -0.29
CA LEU A 63 -4.19 -1.67 1.07
C LEU A 63 -3.73 -0.43 1.85
N PHE A 64 -4.33 -0.21 3.02
CA PHE A 64 -3.98 0.87 3.93
C PHE A 64 -3.46 0.33 5.25
N SER A 65 -2.36 0.90 5.73
CA SER A 65 -1.91 0.69 7.11
C SER A 65 -1.30 1.97 7.67
N ASP A 66 -1.60 2.28 8.93
CA ASP A 66 -0.97 3.38 9.65
C ASP A 66 0.32 2.83 10.30
N ALA A 67 1.48 3.29 9.86
CA ALA A 67 2.75 2.94 10.45
C ALA A 67 3.06 3.87 11.64
N SER A 68 3.53 3.29 12.74
CA SER A 68 3.99 4.04 13.93
C SER A 68 5.39 4.63 13.75
N LEU A 69 5.71 5.08 12.54
CA LEU A 69 6.98 5.72 12.22
C LEU A 69 6.91 7.18 12.67
N LEU A 70 7.96 7.63 13.34
CA LEU A 70 8.16 9.02 13.70
C LEU A 70 9.25 9.58 12.80
N TRP A 71 8.93 10.63 12.04
CA TRP A 71 9.84 11.12 11.01
C TRP A 71 11.19 11.55 11.58
N ASP A 72 11.17 12.27 12.70
CA ASP A 72 12.38 12.75 13.39
C ASP A 72 13.29 11.60 13.84
N ARG A 73 12.73 10.44 14.18
CA ARG A 73 13.49 9.28 14.67
C ARG A 73 13.92 8.36 13.54
N ASP A 74 13.02 8.07 12.60
CA ASP A 74 13.15 6.94 11.70
C ASP A 74 13.69 7.35 10.31
N ARG A 75 13.75 8.65 9.98
CA ARG A 75 14.22 9.16 8.68
C ARG A 75 15.62 8.67 8.30
N LEU A 76 16.57 8.66 9.23
CA LEU A 76 17.95 8.24 8.96
C LEU A 76 18.04 6.76 8.60
N ALA A 77 17.27 5.91 9.28
CA ALA A 77 17.21 4.48 9.00
C ALA A 77 16.55 4.20 7.64
N ILE A 78 15.46 4.91 7.32
CA ILE A 78 14.78 4.79 6.02
C ILE A 78 15.70 5.20 4.88
N ALA A 79 16.47 6.29 5.04
CA ALA A 79 17.38 6.78 4.00
C ALA A 79 18.46 5.77 3.60
N GLN A 80 18.84 4.85 4.49
CA GLN A 80 19.84 3.81 4.22
C GLN A 80 19.31 2.69 3.31
N TYR A 81 17.99 2.48 3.23
CA TYR A 81 17.39 1.47 2.37
C TYR A 81 17.22 1.91 0.91
N VAL A 82 17.40 3.21 0.63
CA VAL A 82 17.24 3.80 -0.72
C VAL A 82 18.59 4.02 -1.41
N GLY A 83 19.71 3.70 -0.75
CA GLY A 83 21.08 3.78 -1.29
C GLY A 83 21.64 2.41 -1.66
#